data_AF-A0A0D0VA18-F1
#
_entry.id   AF-A0A0D0VA18-F1
#
_cell.length_a   1.000
_cell.length_b   1.000
_cell.length_c   1.000
_cell.angle_alpha   90.00
_cell.angle_beta   90.00
_cell.angle_gamma   90.00
#
_symmetry.space_group_name_H-M   'P 1'
#
loop_
_entity.id
_entity.type
_entity.pdbx_description
1 polymer ?
#
loop_
_entity_poly.entity_id
_entity_poly.type
_entity_poly.pdbx_seq_one_letter_code
_entity_poly.pdbx_strand_id
1 'polypeptide(L)'
;MTPNEQSMIDSGVPPQEDPLPSVQGLETFWKVVVSCKPPVVGVRMPMGSDKGGSWLGPGSNGREIPAGSGGKRAKKTKEVWVDILAAGGKEWIRIYSKKISHLLAEFREQDSYINSDFDSDSQVDSRGGDACQYNSLLATAQDLRRAASRAPRVPGAPAPNLSLWLTRIPSTPEQLSAEYLDPESPVPEWPDNRIPQTLAMLKEWGVTVHHLSPPPLSQLSGHPVPKPPPPSMKINFDITTLLGLCSDVLHYPLPKDSEEAAKRSLRPKDQLIGKGSAVRGRDGTGKGKGKGRCEKDAEDEEDEILKGQSQNSRELYRCILEEMERPWVEEFNDVMTEAWEEHKTLYGLTSDEPQVEFWATKEAAQYTFEALTSGPAHGLGAEQRRMKRMLGYEEGDVFEGSRYEGKEGVLKRFKVKIFDAGNRDSEKVERTEFHVSLEAISKAFLDEYYTSLQPPDEIKKSQGKFKPYILPNFLQPKKISAPPIAKITLPFPVVSLHSLCRGAREGMTTVMMGAATFKEVWGQSRWKVRGWERAGYNLAPCGDREKGCAAVMIFPYRVFGEGKRVRFEKGDYSYPNPSA
;
A
#
# COMPACT_ATOMS: atom_id res chain seq x y z
N MET A 1 19.52 -26.22 -0.02
CA MET A 1 20.38 -26.56 1.11
C MET A 1 21.80 -26.24 0.71
N THR A 2 22.49 -25.37 1.45
CA THR A 2 23.88 -25.01 1.14
C THR A 2 24.83 -26.13 1.56
N PRO A 3 26.03 -26.24 0.97
CA PRO A 3 27.01 -27.29 1.33
C PRO A 3 27.35 -27.32 2.83
N ASN A 4 27.24 -26.16 3.50
CA ASN A 4 27.45 -26.05 4.95
C ASN A 4 26.33 -26.70 5.77
N GLU A 5 25.08 -26.68 5.28
CA GLU A 5 23.94 -27.30 5.97
C GLU A 5 24.01 -28.83 5.89
N GLN A 6 24.48 -29.38 4.77
CA GLN A 6 24.68 -30.84 4.62
C GLN A 6 25.82 -31.34 5.51
N SER A 7 26.94 -30.61 5.55
CA SER A 7 28.07 -30.90 6.43
C SER A 7 27.72 -30.88 7.93
N MET A 8 26.68 -30.13 8.32
CA MET A 8 26.21 -30.07 9.71
C MET A 8 25.40 -31.31 10.10
N ILE A 9 24.54 -31.80 9.20
CA ILE A 9 23.75 -33.02 9.41
C ILE A 9 24.67 -34.23 9.51
N ASP A 10 25.74 -34.24 8.70
CA ASP A 10 26.70 -35.35 8.63
C ASP A 10 27.69 -35.36 9.82
N SER A 11 27.78 -34.28 10.61
CA SER A 11 28.77 -34.17 11.69
C SER A 11 28.39 -34.89 12.99
N GLY A 12 27.13 -35.32 13.15
CA GLY A 12 26.69 -36.14 14.28
C GLY A 12 26.72 -35.46 15.66
N VAL A 13 27.02 -34.15 15.73
CA VAL A 13 27.05 -33.39 16.99
C VAL A 13 25.61 -33.12 17.47
N PRO A 14 25.24 -33.51 18.69
CA PRO A 14 23.91 -33.22 19.24
C PRO A 14 23.66 -31.71 19.32
N PRO A 15 22.46 -31.20 18.97
CA PRO A 15 22.14 -29.77 18.92
C PRO A 15 22.35 -28.96 20.22
N GLN A 16 22.66 -29.62 21.33
CA GLN A 16 22.87 -28.99 22.63
C GLN A 16 24.30 -28.44 22.84
N GLU A 17 25.29 -28.87 22.03
CA GLU A 17 26.69 -28.44 22.16
C GLU A 17 27.17 -27.48 21.05
N ASP A 18 26.24 -26.79 20.39
CA ASP A 18 26.59 -25.85 19.32
C ASP A 18 27.02 -24.48 19.89
N PRO A 19 28.24 -23.97 19.59
CA PRO A 19 28.73 -22.67 20.05
C PRO A 19 28.04 -21.46 19.38
N LEU A 20 26.99 -21.65 18.56
CA LEU A 20 26.35 -20.58 17.80
C LEU A 20 24.91 -20.29 18.26
N PRO A 21 24.72 -19.35 19.22
CA PRO A 21 23.43 -18.74 19.54
C PRO A 21 22.66 -18.16 18.34
N SER A 22 23.35 -17.94 17.20
CA SER A 22 22.79 -17.38 15.98
C SER A 22 21.89 -18.35 15.22
N VAL A 23 22.22 -19.64 15.11
CA VAL A 23 21.44 -20.60 14.29
C VAL A 23 20.11 -20.92 14.98
N GLN A 24 20.13 -21.33 16.25
CA GLN A 24 18.91 -21.57 17.03
C GLN A 24 18.03 -20.31 17.16
N GLY A 25 18.68 -19.13 17.26
CA GLY A 25 17.99 -17.84 17.27
C GLY A 25 17.30 -17.54 15.93
N LEU A 26 17.96 -17.84 14.81
CA LEU A 26 17.41 -17.69 13.46
C LEU A 26 16.30 -18.70 13.19
N GLU A 27 16.47 -19.95 13.58
CA GLU A 27 15.45 -20.99 13.44
C GLU A 27 14.20 -20.60 14.24
N THR A 28 14.36 -20.21 15.51
CA THR A 28 13.24 -19.74 16.34
C THR A 28 12.56 -18.54 15.72
N PHE A 29 13.34 -17.59 15.19
CA PHE A 29 12.78 -16.44 14.50
C PHE A 29 11.91 -16.84 13.31
N TRP A 30 12.37 -17.74 12.44
CA TRP A 30 11.57 -18.21 11.31
C TRP A 30 10.36 -19.04 11.73
N LYS A 31 10.49 -19.87 12.77
CA LYS A 31 9.35 -20.57 13.38
C LYS A 31 8.26 -19.60 13.81
N VAL A 32 8.64 -18.49 14.46
CA VAL A 32 7.70 -17.45 14.85
C VAL A 32 7.10 -16.80 13.61
N VAL A 33 7.91 -16.39 12.62
CA VAL A 33 7.40 -15.80 11.36
C VAL A 33 6.33 -16.67 10.69
N VAL A 34 6.57 -17.98 10.58
CA VAL A 34 5.62 -18.93 9.97
C VAL A 34 4.34 -19.08 10.79
N SER A 35 4.45 -19.00 12.12
CA SER A 35 3.32 -19.16 13.05
C SER A 35 2.45 -17.90 13.18
N CYS A 36 2.94 -16.74 12.73
CA CYS A 36 2.27 -15.46 12.87
C CYS A 36 1.10 -15.29 11.90
N LYS A 37 0.06 -14.58 12.34
CA LYS A 37 -1.12 -14.26 11.52
C LYS A 37 -0.71 -13.44 10.29
N PRO A 38 -1.14 -13.82 9.07
CA PRO A 38 -0.83 -13.09 7.85
C PRO A 38 -1.73 -11.84 7.70
N PRO A 39 -1.34 -10.88 6.85
CA PRO A 39 -0.06 -10.81 6.16
C PRO A 39 1.05 -10.33 7.11
N VAL A 40 2.26 -10.90 6.98
CA VAL A 40 3.48 -10.39 7.61
C VAL A 40 4.01 -9.25 6.74
N VAL A 41 4.02 -8.03 7.28
CA VAL A 41 4.26 -6.79 6.51
C VAL A 41 5.65 -6.21 6.71
N GLY A 42 6.39 -6.74 7.67
CA GLY A 42 7.75 -6.32 7.97
C GLY A 42 8.41 -7.25 8.96
N VAL A 43 9.72 -7.38 8.82
CA VAL A 43 10.57 -8.29 9.59
C VAL A 43 11.84 -7.53 9.96
N ARG A 44 12.22 -7.57 11.24
CA ARG A 44 13.33 -6.78 11.83
C ARG A 44 13.26 -5.30 11.45
N MET A 45 12.15 -4.66 11.83
CA MET A 45 11.89 -3.26 11.52
C MET A 45 12.25 -2.37 12.72
N PRO A 46 13.09 -1.34 12.56
CA PRO A 46 13.28 -0.33 13.58
C PRO A 46 12.02 0.55 13.63
N MET A 47 11.33 0.70 14.75
CA MET A 47 10.05 1.41 14.89
C MET A 47 10.14 2.81 15.51
N GLY A 48 11.31 3.44 15.42
CA GLY A 48 11.52 4.85 15.76
C GLY A 48 12.44 5.03 16.96
N SER A 49 12.69 6.29 17.31
CA SER A 49 13.58 6.66 18.41
C SER A 49 12.90 7.66 19.35
N ASP A 50 13.42 7.81 20.57
CA ASP A 50 12.78 8.61 21.64
C ASP A 50 12.49 10.06 21.29
N LYS A 51 13.22 10.62 20.31
CA LYS A 51 12.92 11.92 19.74
C LYS A 51 12.01 11.64 18.55
N GLY A 52 10.74 12.08 18.61
CA GLY A 52 9.73 11.94 17.56
C GLY A 52 10.06 12.68 16.25
N GLY A 53 11.29 12.53 15.77
CA GLY A 53 11.78 13.03 14.51
C GLY A 53 11.04 12.30 13.40
N SER A 54 10.39 13.09 12.55
CA SER A 54 9.89 12.69 11.25
C SER A 54 10.93 11.79 10.58
N TRP A 55 10.54 10.55 10.29
CA TRP A 55 11.30 9.63 9.45
C TRP A 55 11.26 10.17 8.02
N LEU A 56 12.03 11.23 7.76
CA LEU A 56 12.37 11.61 6.39
C LEU A 56 13.32 10.52 5.93
N GLY A 57 12.87 9.72 4.97
CA GLY A 57 13.60 8.56 4.47
C GLY A 57 15.03 8.90 3.98
N PRO A 58 15.79 7.90 3.52
CA PRO A 58 17.22 8.01 3.16
C PRO A 58 17.54 8.96 1.98
N GLY A 59 16.60 9.82 1.56
CA GLY A 59 16.77 10.80 0.49
C GLY A 59 16.89 12.25 0.94
N SER A 60 16.77 12.59 2.23
CA SER A 60 17.13 13.94 2.67
C SER A 60 18.64 14.03 2.85
N ASN A 61 19.33 14.48 1.80
CA ASN A 61 20.66 15.10 1.90
C ASN A 61 20.54 16.40 2.71
N GLY A 62 20.12 16.28 3.96
CA GLY A 62 20.18 17.33 4.96
C GLY A 62 21.64 17.54 5.25
N ARG A 63 22.22 18.53 4.55
CA ARG A 63 23.46 19.23 4.85
C ARG A 63 23.76 19.11 6.34
N GLU A 64 24.74 18.28 6.70
CA GLU A 64 25.26 18.23 8.05
C GLU A 64 25.63 19.66 8.42
N ILE A 65 24.88 20.25 9.35
CA ILE A 65 25.28 21.51 9.95
C ILE A 65 26.58 21.16 10.69
N PRO A 66 27.73 21.78 10.34
CA PRO A 66 28.98 21.45 10.99
C PRO A 66 28.81 21.68 12.48
N ALA A 67 29.00 20.61 13.24
CA ALA A 67 28.95 20.64 14.69
C ALA A 67 29.93 21.70 15.18
N GLY A 68 29.40 22.80 15.70
CA GLY A 68 30.20 23.77 16.45
C GLY A 68 30.96 23.03 17.54
N SER A 69 32.27 23.23 17.55
CA SER A 69 33.23 22.64 18.48
C SER A 69 32.83 22.96 19.93
N GLY A 70 32.17 22.02 20.59
CA GLY A 70 31.81 22.11 22.00
C GLY A 70 31.27 20.77 22.50
N GLY A 71 32.13 19.99 23.16
CA GLY A 71 31.86 18.61 23.55
C GLY A 71 30.63 18.42 24.44
N LYS A 72 29.51 18.04 23.84
CA LYS A 72 28.44 17.28 24.49
C LYS A 72 28.14 16.09 23.59
N ARG A 73 28.51 14.88 24.05
CA ARG A 73 28.18 13.61 23.37
C ARG A 73 26.69 13.61 23.03
N ALA A 74 26.36 13.71 21.76
CA ALA A 74 24.99 13.53 21.29
C ALA A 74 24.54 12.12 21.72
N LYS A 75 23.64 12.06 22.71
CA LYS A 75 23.06 10.81 23.19
C LYS A 75 22.40 10.12 21.99
N LYS A 76 23.04 9.06 21.46
CA LYS A 76 22.52 8.27 20.34
C LYS A 76 21.10 7.87 20.72
N THR A 77 20.14 8.25 19.89
CA THR A 77 18.74 7.94 20.13
C THR A 77 18.56 6.43 20.04
N LYS A 78 18.09 5.79 21.12
CA LYS A 78 17.85 4.35 21.17
C LYS A 78 16.78 4.01 20.14
N GLU A 79 17.11 3.16 19.18
CA GLU A 79 16.14 2.61 18.23
C GLU A 79 15.42 1.43 18.85
N VAL A 80 14.09 1.45 18.78
CA VAL A 80 13.25 0.33 19.21
C VAL A 80 13.06 -0.61 18.02
N TRP A 81 13.46 -1.87 18.16
CA TRP A 81 13.32 -2.87 17.09
C TRP A 81 12.10 -3.74 17.33
N VAL A 82 11.35 -4.02 16.25
CA VAL A 82 10.27 -5.01 16.21
C VAL A 82 10.70 -6.12 15.28
N ASP A 83 10.66 -7.36 15.74
CA ASP A 83 11.17 -8.49 14.95
C ASP A 83 10.17 -8.90 13.87
N ILE A 84 8.87 -8.86 14.15
CA ILE A 84 7.83 -9.26 13.20
C ILE A 84 6.63 -8.32 13.33
N LEU A 85 6.15 -7.83 12.19
CA LEU A 85 4.89 -7.09 12.06
C LEU A 85 3.86 -8.01 11.38
N ALA A 86 2.99 -8.60 12.18
CA ALA A 86 1.99 -9.57 11.76
C ALA A 86 0.60 -8.92 11.63
N ALA A 87 -0.36 -9.68 11.08
CA ALA A 87 -1.76 -9.28 10.89
C ALA A 87 -1.90 -7.89 10.22
N GLY A 88 -1.14 -7.62 9.16
CA GLY A 88 -1.19 -6.33 8.46
C GLY A 88 -0.61 -5.17 9.26
N GLY A 89 0.19 -5.45 10.30
CA GLY A 89 0.75 -4.46 11.21
C GLY A 89 -0.08 -4.22 12.48
N LYS A 90 -1.20 -4.94 12.66
CA LYS A 90 -2.00 -4.95 13.90
C LYS A 90 -1.34 -5.68 15.05
N GLU A 91 -0.29 -6.46 14.78
CA GLU A 91 0.45 -7.17 15.82
C GLU A 91 1.95 -6.93 15.65
N TRP A 92 2.60 -6.51 16.74
CA TRP A 92 4.03 -6.28 16.80
C TRP A 92 4.65 -7.28 17.75
N ILE A 93 5.57 -8.09 17.22
CA ILE A 93 6.15 -9.20 17.96
C ILE A 93 7.63 -8.93 18.13
N ARG A 94 8.08 -8.99 19.38
CA ARG A 94 9.49 -8.92 19.75
C ARG A 94 9.92 -10.27 20.30
N ILE A 95 10.99 -10.82 19.75
CA ILE A 95 11.56 -12.09 20.20
C ILE A 95 12.63 -11.76 21.25
N TYR A 96 12.46 -12.35 22.44
CA TYR A 96 13.35 -12.17 23.58
C TYR A 96 14.03 -13.50 23.90
N SER A 97 15.34 -13.55 23.66
CA SER A 97 16.13 -14.79 23.72
C SER A 97 17.09 -14.88 24.92
N LYS A 98 17.00 -13.96 25.89
CA LYS A 98 17.82 -14.04 27.12
C LYS A 98 17.33 -15.18 28.01
N LYS A 99 18.27 -15.85 28.68
CA LYS A 99 18.01 -16.90 29.68
C LYS A 99 17.52 -16.31 31.00
N ILE A 100 16.91 -17.13 31.86
CA ILE A 100 16.53 -16.76 33.23
C ILE A 100 17.73 -16.26 34.04
N SER A 101 18.92 -16.87 33.88
CA SER A 101 20.15 -16.42 34.53
C SER A 101 20.50 -14.95 34.26
N HIS A 102 20.07 -14.38 33.13
CA HIS A 102 20.24 -12.96 32.85
C HIS A 102 19.36 -12.10 33.76
N LEU A 103 18.07 -12.47 33.93
CA LEU A 103 17.17 -11.76 34.83
C LEU A 103 17.65 -11.86 36.28
N LEU A 104 18.11 -13.05 36.71
CA LEU A 104 18.70 -13.23 38.04
C LEU A 104 19.93 -12.34 38.26
N ALA A 105 20.77 -12.14 37.25
CA ALA A 105 21.90 -11.23 37.33
C ALA A 105 21.45 -9.77 37.47
N GLU A 106 20.45 -9.33 36.70
CA GLU A 106 19.87 -7.99 36.81
C GLU A 106 19.26 -7.74 38.19
N PHE A 107 18.59 -8.75 38.75
CA PHE A 107 18.03 -8.70 40.10
C PHE A 107 19.11 -8.60 41.19
N ARG A 108 20.18 -9.38 41.09
CA ARG A 108 21.32 -9.28 42.02
C ARG A 108 22.02 -7.93 41.92
N GLU A 109 22.13 -7.38 40.72
CA GLU A 109 22.68 -6.03 40.51
C GLU A 109 21.81 -4.98 41.21
N GLN A 110 20.48 -5.05 41.07
CA GLN A 110 19.55 -4.17 41.80
C GLN A 110 19.71 -4.30 43.32
N ASP A 111 19.78 -5.53 43.83
CA ASP A 111 19.95 -5.79 45.27
C ASP A 111 21.30 -5.25 45.78
N SER A 112 22.35 -5.29 44.94
CA SER A 112 23.67 -4.76 45.30
C SER A 112 23.70 -3.24 45.47
N TYR A 113 22.94 -2.50 44.66
CA TYR A 113 22.82 -1.04 44.77
C TYR A 113 21.99 -0.60 45.99
N ILE A 114 20.99 -1.39 46.37
CA ILE A 114 20.19 -1.12 47.58
C ILE A 114 21.02 -1.30 48.84
N ASN A 115 21.88 -2.31 48.86
CA ASN A 115 22.71 -2.62 50.02
C ASN A 115 23.97 -1.73 50.11
N SER A 116 24.35 -1.00 49.05
CA SER A 116 25.56 -0.15 49.05
C SER A 116 25.33 1.30 49.50
N ASP A 117 24.08 1.78 49.56
CA ASP A 117 23.74 3.16 49.95
C ASP A 117 23.31 3.29 51.42
N PHE A 118 23.44 2.22 52.22
CA PHE A 118 23.00 2.18 53.63
C PHE A 118 24.16 2.39 54.61
N ASP A 119 24.93 3.45 54.40
CA ASP A 119 25.96 3.90 55.35
C ASP A 119 25.92 5.43 55.51
N SER A 120 24.78 5.97 55.97
CA SER A 120 24.71 7.22 56.75
C SER A 120 23.29 7.53 57.21
N ASP A 121 23.17 7.70 58.52
CA ASP A 121 22.00 8.15 59.29
C ASP A 121 21.23 9.33 58.66
N SER A 122 20.19 9.03 57.87
CA SER A 122 19.12 9.99 57.64
C SER A 122 17.78 9.27 57.51
N GLN A 123 16.92 9.47 58.52
CA GLN A 123 15.49 9.25 58.40
C GLN A 123 14.98 10.11 57.24
N VAL A 124 14.69 9.47 56.11
CA VAL A 124 13.94 10.11 55.02
C VAL A 124 12.79 9.20 54.65
N ASP A 125 11.61 9.82 54.60
CA ASP A 125 10.29 9.22 54.51
C ASP A 125 10.17 7.99 53.60
N SER A 126 9.42 7.01 54.11
CA SER A 126 8.97 5.78 53.45
C SER A 126 8.13 6.02 52.18
N ARG A 127 8.76 6.52 51.11
CA ARG A 127 8.25 6.48 49.74
C ARG A 127 9.02 5.48 48.85
N GLY A 128 9.78 4.57 49.46
CA GLY A 128 10.66 3.59 48.80
C GLY A 128 10.02 2.24 48.44
N GLY A 129 8.74 2.21 48.04
CA GLY A 129 8.02 0.95 47.83
C GLY A 129 8.15 0.27 46.46
N ASP A 130 8.59 0.97 45.42
CA ASP A 130 8.33 0.51 44.03
C ASP A 130 9.52 0.65 43.06
N ALA A 131 10.70 1.03 43.55
CA ALA A 131 11.86 1.29 42.69
C ALA A 131 12.59 0.01 42.20
N CYS A 132 12.28 -1.18 42.74
CA CYS A 132 13.10 -2.38 42.62
C CYS A 132 12.53 -3.51 41.74
N GLN A 133 11.71 -3.21 40.73
CA GLN A 133 11.19 -4.24 39.81
C GLN A 133 11.55 -4.03 38.34
N TYR A 134 12.25 -2.94 37.99
CA TYR A 134 12.46 -2.57 36.60
C TYR A 134 13.65 -3.32 35.95
N ASN A 135 13.35 -4.39 35.21
CA ASN A 135 14.35 -5.21 34.49
C ASN A 135 14.33 -4.98 32.97
N SER A 136 15.26 -5.61 32.25
CA SER A 136 15.40 -5.44 30.80
C SER A 136 14.21 -5.95 29.99
N LEU A 137 13.45 -6.91 30.51
CA LEU A 137 12.25 -7.41 29.86
C LEU A 137 11.11 -6.37 29.95
N LEU A 138 10.89 -5.80 31.13
CA LEU A 138 9.96 -4.66 31.31
C LEU A 138 10.41 -3.44 30.50
N ALA A 139 11.71 -3.15 30.48
CA ALA A 139 12.25 -2.05 29.68
C ALA A 139 11.96 -2.24 28.19
N THR A 140 12.12 -3.46 27.68
CA THR A 140 11.81 -3.79 26.28
C THR A 140 10.32 -3.62 26.00
N ALA A 141 9.44 -4.07 26.90
CA ALA A 141 8.00 -3.89 26.77
C ALA A 141 7.59 -2.42 26.77
N GLN A 142 8.17 -1.61 27.67
CA GLN A 142 7.88 -0.18 27.75
C GLN A 142 8.37 0.57 26.51
N ASP A 143 9.56 0.22 25.99
CA ASP A 143 10.09 0.75 24.74
C ASP A 143 9.17 0.41 23.56
N LEU A 144 8.65 -0.81 23.48
CA LEU A 144 7.68 -1.23 22.46
C LEU A 144 6.37 -0.45 22.57
N ARG A 145 5.81 -0.28 23.77
CA ARG A 145 4.59 0.53 24.00
C ARG A 145 4.79 1.98 23.58
N ARG A 146 5.96 2.54 23.90
CA ARG A 146 6.33 3.91 23.50
C ARG A 146 6.48 4.03 21.98
N ALA A 147 7.12 3.05 21.32
CA ALA A 147 7.25 3.03 19.87
C ALA A 147 5.89 2.86 19.19
N ALA A 148 5.04 1.97 19.69
CA ALA A 148 3.71 1.70 19.16
C ALA A 148 2.75 2.89 19.22
N SER A 149 2.86 3.73 20.27
CA SER A 149 2.07 4.95 20.40
C SER A 149 2.55 6.10 19.51
N ARG A 150 3.81 6.08 19.06
CA ARG A 150 4.45 7.19 18.31
C ARG A 150 4.75 6.89 16.86
N ALA A 151 4.83 5.63 16.46
CA ALA A 151 5.15 5.27 15.09
C ALA A 151 4.11 5.85 14.14
N PRO A 152 4.52 6.59 13.08
CA PRO A 152 3.60 7.04 12.05
C PRO A 152 2.90 5.82 11.46
N ARG A 153 1.57 5.77 11.45
CA ARG A 153 0.77 4.68 10.88
C ARG A 153 -0.03 5.17 9.68
N VAL A 154 -0.43 4.23 8.84
CA VAL A 154 -1.48 4.48 7.84
C VAL A 154 -2.74 4.96 8.57
N PRO A 155 -3.39 6.05 8.13
CA PRO A 155 -4.68 6.48 8.65
C PRO A 155 -5.68 5.32 8.66
N GLY A 156 -6.45 5.17 9.74
CA GLY A 156 -7.40 4.06 9.91
C GLY A 156 -6.80 2.78 10.50
N ALA A 157 -5.47 2.61 10.53
CA ALA A 157 -4.86 1.45 11.18
C ALA A 157 -4.93 1.57 12.72
N PRO A 158 -5.43 0.53 13.43
CA PRO A 158 -5.53 0.57 14.89
C PRO A 158 -4.15 0.55 15.55
N ALA A 159 -4.13 0.80 16.87
CA ALA A 159 -2.93 0.56 17.66
C ALA A 159 -2.57 -0.93 17.62
N PRO A 160 -1.29 -1.29 17.46
CA PRO A 160 -0.89 -2.68 17.38
C PRO A 160 -1.00 -3.35 18.75
N ASN A 161 -1.45 -4.59 18.75
CA ASN A 161 -1.27 -5.51 19.86
C ASN A 161 0.21 -5.84 19.98
N LEU A 162 0.72 -5.85 21.20
CA LEU A 162 2.14 -6.09 21.46
C LEU A 162 2.32 -7.50 21.99
N SER A 163 3.24 -8.24 21.40
CA SER A 163 3.56 -9.60 21.81
C SER A 163 5.06 -9.73 22.09
N LEU A 164 5.41 -10.35 23.21
CA LEU A 164 6.76 -10.75 23.56
C LEU A 164 6.89 -12.26 23.49
N TRP A 165 7.80 -12.74 22.66
CA TRP A 165 8.09 -14.17 22.54
C TRP A 165 9.34 -14.52 23.33
N LEU A 166 9.16 -15.11 24.51
CA LEU A 166 10.24 -15.48 25.42
C LEU A 166 10.74 -16.89 25.07
N THR A 167 11.81 -16.98 24.29
CA THR A 167 12.24 -18.26 23.73
C THR A 167 12.95 -19.18 24.73
N ARG A 168 13.38 -18.63 25.87
CA ARG A 168 14.16 -19.32 26.91
C ARG A 168 13.62 -19.12 28.34
N ILE A 169 12.40 -18.61 28.47
CA ILE A 169 11.72 -18.44 29.77
C ILE A 169 10.38 -19.18 29.66
N PRO A 170 10.14 -20.22 30.48
CA PRO A 170 8.91 -20.99 30.43
C PRO A 170 7.73 -20.20 30.99
N SER A 171 6.54 -20.77 30.83
CA SER A 171 5.30 -20.18 31.36
C SER A 171 5.08 -20.50 32.84
N THR A 172 5.61 -21.63 33.29
CA THR A 172 5.42 -22.17 34.64
C THR A 172 6.74 -22.79 35.15
N PRO A 173 6.93 -22.92 36.48
CA PRO A 173 8.18 -23.43 37.04
C PRO A 173 8.42 -24.93 36.73
N GLU A 174 7.37 -25.71 36.44
CA GLU A 174 7.50 -27.14 36.10
C GLU A 174 8.22 -27.38 34.77
N GLN A 175 8.31 -26.35 33.92
CA GLN A 175 8.99 -26.38 32.62
C GLN A 175 10.43 -25.84 32.71
N LEU A 176 10.92 -25.53 33.91
CA LEU A 176 12.31 -25.09 34.11
C LEU A 176 13.28 -26.21 33.77
N SER A 177 14.41 -25.83 33.18
CA SER A 177 15.54 -26.76 33.05
C SER A 177 16.09 -27.14 34.42
N ALA A 178 16.63 -28.36 34.53
CA ALA A 178 17.17 -28.91 35.77
C ALA A 178 18.19 -27.98 36.48
N GLU A 179 18.90 -27.13 35.73
CA GLU A 179 19.84 -26.13 36.28
C GLU A 179 19.19 -25.05 37.17
N TYR A 180 17.87 -24.87 37.14
CA TYR A 180 17.13 -23.90 37.96
C TYR A 180 16.23 -24.53 39.02
N LEU A 181 16.19 -25.88 39.09
CA LEU A 181 15.39 -26.58 40.08
C LEU A 181 16.23 -26.83 41.33
N ASP A 182 15.64 -26.64 42.50
CA ASP A 182 16.25 -27.05 43.76
C ASP A 182 16.09 -28.58 43.91
N PRO A 183 17.19 -29.37 43.93
CA PRO A 183 17.11 -30.82 44.06
C PRO A 183 16.49 -31.27 45.39
N GLU A 184 16.50 -30.41 46.42
CA GLU A 184 15.94 -30.72 47.74
C GLU A 184 14.44 -30.35 47.83
N SER A 185 13.91 -29.58 46.88
CA SER A 185 12.50 -29.21 46.86
C SER A 185 11.66 -30.24 46.09
N PRO A 186 10.60 -30.81 46.70
CA PRO A 186 9.70 -31.73 46.01
C PRO A 186 8.78 -31.04 44.99
N VAL A 187 8.69 -29.70 45.01
CA VAL A 187 7.82 -28.91 44.12
C VAL A 187 8.69 -27.96 43.29
N PRO A 188 8.55 -27.95 41.94
CA PRO A 188 9.22 -26.96 41.11
C PRO A 188 8.79 -25.54 41.46
N GLU A 189 9.72 -24.71 41.91
CA GLU A 189 9.49 -23.30 42.23
C GLU A 189 10.32 -22.39 41.32
N TRP A 190 9.91 -21.13 41.20
CA TRP A 190 10.72 -20.14 40.50
C TRP A 190 11.99 -19.83 41.32
N PRO A 191 13.17 -19.71 40.69
CA PRO A 191 14.40 -19.38 41.41
C PRO A 191 14.39 -17.97 42.03
N ASP A 192 13.48 -17.09 41.59
CA ASP A 192 13.24 -15.77 42.18
C ASP A 192 11.77 -15.35 41.95
N ASN A 193 11.10 -14.85 42.99
CA ASN A 193 9.69 -14.46 42.96
C ASN A 193 9.40 -13.23 42.06
N ARG A 194 10.42 -12.45 41.71
CA ARG A 194 10.30 -11.31 40.80
C ARG A 194 10.09 -11.73 39.35
N ILE A 195 10.43 -12.98 38.98
CA ILE A 195 10.17 -13.52 37.63
C ILE A 195 8.66 -13.60 37.35
N PRO A 196 7.84 -14.32 38.13
CA PRO A 196 6.40 -14.37 37.90
C PRO A 196 5.74 -12.98 38.06
N GLN A 197 6.24 -12.11 38.94
CA GLN A 197 5.78 -10.73 39.05
C GLN A 197 6.03 -9.94 37.76
N THR A 198 7.23 -10.05 37.18
CA THR A 198 7.57 -9.44 35.88
C THR A 198 6.61 -9.89 34.78
N LEU A 199 6.32 -11.20 34.71
CA LEU A 199 5.40 -11.76 33.72
C LEU A 199 3.95 -11.27 33.93
N ALA A 200 3.52 -11.11 35.18
CA ALA A 200 2.22 -10.55 35.52
C ALA A 200 2.10 -9.07 35.11
N MET A 201 3.14 -8.26 35.38
CA MET A 201 3.19 -6.86 34.97
C MET A 201 3.11 -6.68 33.44
N LEU A 202 3.78 -7.56 32.68
CA LEU A 202 3.67 -7.54 31.21
C LEU A 202 2.22 -7.73 30.74
N LYS A 203 1.49 -8.67 31.35
CA LYS A 203 0.07 -8.92 31.06
C LYS A 203 -0.79 -7.72 31.46
N GLU A 204 -0.55 -7.13 32.62
CA GLU A 204 -1.22 -5.91 33.08
C GLU A 204 -1.00 -4.74 32.10
N TRP A 205 0.18 -4.65 31.50
CA TRP A 205 0.50 -3.65 30.48
C TRP A 205 -0.13 -3.93 29.11
N GLY A 206 -0.91 -5.01 28.97
CA GLY A 206 -1.55 -5.42 27.73
C GLY A 206 -0.57 -6.03 26.72
N VAL A 207 0.56 -6.58 27.18
CA VAL A 207 1.52 -7.30 26.32
C VAL A 207 1.25 -8.79 26.40
N THR A 208 0.96 -9.40 25.25
CA THR A 208 0.80 -10.85 25.13
C THR A 208 2.16 -11.52 25.28
N VAL A 209 2.28 -12.52 26.16
CA VAL A 209 3.54 -13.23 26.37
C VAL A 209 3.41 -14.65 25.83
N HIS A 210 4.27 -15.00 24.88
CA HIS A 210 4.46 -16.36 24.37
C HIS A 210 5.73 -16.95 24.96
N HIS A 211 5.71 -18.24 25.28
CA HIS A 211 6.80 -18.91 25.97
C HIS A 211 7.40 -20.03 25.11
N LEU A 212 8.70 -20.23 25.26
CA LEU A 212 9.52 -21.26 24.60
C LEU A 212 9.56 -21.13 23.07
N SER A 213 10.48 -21.83 22.43
CA SER A 213 10.53 -21.87 20.96
C SER A 213 9.29 -22.62 20.42
N PRO A 214 8.70 -22.19 19.29
CA PRO A 214 7.64 -22.98 18.66
C PRO A 214 8.12 -24.39 18.28
N PRO A 215 7.19 -25.30 17.95
CA PRO A 215 7.53 -26.62 17.41
C PRO A 215 8.57 -26.57 16.26
N PRO A 216 9.30 -27.66 16.00
CA PRO A 216 10.20 -27.79 14.85
C PRO A 216 9.54 -27.32 13.54
N LEU A 217 10.32 -26.70 12.65
CA LEU A 217 9.79 -26.17 11.38
C LEU A 217 9.05 -27.24 10.56
N SER A 218 9.47 -28.51 10.64
CA SER A 218 8.81 -29.65 9.99
C SER A 218 7.39 -29.93 10.47
N GLN A 219 7.03 -29.45 11.67
CA GLN A 219 5.71 -29.60 12.28
C GLN A 219 4.85 -28.33 12.14
N LEU A 220 5.42 -27.23 11.64
CA LEU A 220 4.70 -25.97 11.47
C LEU A 220 4.07 -25.91 10.08
N SER A 221 2.74 -25.75 10.06
CA SER A 221 2.01 -25.31 8.88
C SER A 221 1.81 -23.80 8.95
N GLY A 222 2.27 -23.08 7.93
CA GLY A 222 1.95 -21.65 7.79
C GLY A 222 0.44 -21.43 7.66
N HIS A 223 0.00 -20.20 7.92
CA HIS A 223 -1.39 -19.82 7.70
C HIS A 223 -1.74 -19.89 6.21
N PRO A 224 -2.94 -20.37 5.84
CA PRO A 224 -3.36 -20.35 4.45
C PRO A 224 -3.42 -18.90 3.95
N VAL A 225 -2.90 -18.65 2.75
CA VAL A 225 -3.09 -17.37 2.09
C VAL A 225 -4.54 -17.29 1.65
N PRO A 226 -5.34 -16.31 2.12
CA PRO A 226 -6.74 -16.24 1.76
C PRO A 226 -6.89 -15.96 0.27
N LYS A 227 -7.90 -16.57 -0.35
CA LYS A 227 -8.29 -16.23 -1.71
C LYS A 227 -8.70 -14.75 -1.76
N PRO A 228 -8.40 -14.02 -2.86
CA PRO A 228 -8.90 -12.67 -3.05
C PRO A 228 -10.43 -12.63 -2.97
N PRO A 229 -11.01 -11.55 -2.41
CA PRO A 229 -12.46 -11.35 -2.45
C PRO A 229 -12.92 -11.02 -3.88
N PRO A 230 -14.13 -11.45 -4.29
CA PRO A 230 -14.68 -11.06 -5.60
C PRO A 230 -14.93 -9.55 -5.68
N PRO A 231 -14.92 -8.96 -6.88
CA PRO A 231 -15.48 -7.64 -7.11
C PRO A 231 -16.93 -7.50 -6.60
N SER A 232 -17.28 -6.29 -6.18
CA SER A 232 -18.64 -5.91 -5.83
C SER A 232 -19.49 -5.81 -7.09
N MET A 233 -20.78 -6.16 -6.99
CA MET A 233 -21.76 -5.90 -8.05
C MET A 233 -22.11 -4.41 -8.17
N LYS A 234 -21.67 -3.57 -7.22
CA LYS A 234 -21.70 -2.11 -7.31
C LYS A 234 -20.29 -1.61 -7.61
N ILE A 235 -20.06 -1.25 -8.87
CA ILE A 235 -18.78 -0.83 -9.40
C ILE A 235 -18.68 0.69 -9.37
N ASN A 236 -17.56 1.20 -8.87
CA ASN A 236 -17.22 2.62 -8.94
C ASN A 236 -16.11 2.83 -9.97
N PHE A 237 -16.37 3.59 -11.03
CA PHE A 237 -15.37 3.91 -12.03
C PHE A 237 -14.55 5.12 -11.63
N ASP A 238 -13.23 4.96 -11.68
CA ASP A 238 -12.31 6.08 -11.58
C ASP A 238 -12.23 6.84 -12.92
N ILE A 239 -11.56 7.99 -12.89
CA ILE A 239 -11.38 8.81 -14.08
C ILE A 239 -10.65 8.08 -15.22
N THR A 240 -9.65 7.24 -14.94
CA THR A 240 -8.95 6.51 -16.01
C THR A 240 -9.86 5.53 -16.73
N THR A 241 -10.73 4.83 -15.99
CA THR A 241 -11.70 3.92 -16.61
C THR A 241 -12.75 4.67 -17.40
N LEU A 242 -13.28 5.79 -16.89
CA LEU A 242 -14.23 6.60 -17.66
C LEU A 242 -13.63 7.12 -18.98
N LEU A 243 -12.38 7.57 -18.96
CA LEU A 243 -11.67 8.00 -20.18
C LEU A 243 -11.40 6.81 -21.11
N GLY A 244 -10.92 5.68 -20.58
CA GLY A 244 -10.61 4.50 -21.39
C GLY A 244 -11.85 3.84 -22.02
N LEU A 245 -13.00 3.85 -21.32
CA LEU A 245 -14.29 3.42 -21.87
C LEU A 245 -14.81 4.33 -22.98
N CYS A 246 -14.26 5.54 -23.13
CA CYS A 246 -14.59 6.39 -24.28
C CYS A 246 -13.62 6.18 -25.44
N SER A 247 -12.43 5.60 -25.19
CA SER A 247 -11.31 5.54 -26.13
C SER A 247 -11.64 4.77 -27.40
N ASP A 248 -11.24 5.33 -28.55
CA ASP A 248 -11.33 4.67 -29.85
C ASP A 248 -10.59 3.32 -29.90
N VAL A 249 -9.52 3.14 -29.10
CA VAL A 249 -8.75 1.88 -29.05
C VAL A 249 -9.65 0.69 -28.68
N LEU A 250 -10.59 0.91 -27.77
CA LEU A 250 -11.51 -0.12 -27.30
C LEU A 250 -12.62 -0.40 -28.34
N HIS A 251 -13.11 0.65 -29.01
CA HIS A 251 -14.31 0.52 -29.84
C HIS A 251 -14.05 0.23 -31.31
N TYR A 252 -12.93 0.69 -31.86
CA TYR A 252 -12.59 0.54 -33.26
C TYR A 252 -12.17 -0.91 -33.58
N PRO A 253 -12.42 -1.42 -34.80
CA PRO A 253 -11.99 -2.76 -35.20
C PRO A 253 -10.49 -2.96 -34.96
N LEU A 254 -10.13 -4.09 -34.35
CA LEU A 254 -8.73 -4.43 -34.09
C LEU A 254 -7.94 -4.54 -35.41
N PRO A 255 -6.66 -4.15 -35.41
CA PRO A 255 -5.74 -4.53 -36.47
C PRO A 255 -5.60 -6.05 -36.56
N LYS A 256 -5.24 -6.56 -37.74
CA LYS A 256 -4.97 -7.99 -37.95
C LYS A 256 -3.67 -8.43 -37.29
N ASP A 257 -2.69 -7.55 -37.25
CA ASP A 257 -1.34 -7.81 -36.76
C ASP A 257 -0.66 -6.52 -36.27
N SER A 258 0.53 -6.66 -35.71
CA SER A 258 1.35 -5.56 -35.20
C SER A 258 1.79 -4.59 -36.31
N GLU A 259 1.94 -5.05 -37.55
CA GLU A 259 2.30 -4.21 -38.69
C GLU A 259 1.16 -3.24 -39.05
N GLU A 260 -0.07 -3.74 -39.11
CA GLU A 260 -1.25 -2.92 -39.32
C GLU A 260 -1.47 -1.96 -38.14
N ALA A 261 -1.24 -2.41 -36.90
CA ALA A 261 -1.28 -1.53 -35.74
C ALA A 261 -0.27 -0.37 -35.88
N ALA A 262 0.97 -0.69 -36.26
CA ALA A 262 2.02 0.29 -36.48
C ALA A 262 1.63 1.30 -37.58
N LYS A 263 1.07 0.82 -38.69
CA LYS A 263 0.58 1.68 -39.79
C LYS A 263 -0.52 2.66 -39.34
N ARG A 264 -1.39 2.24 -38.42
CA ARG A 264 -2.50 3.07 -37.90
C ARG A 264 -2.03 4.10 -36.86
N SER A 265 -1.05 3.77 -36.03
CA SER A 265 -0.67 4.60 -34.87
C SER A 265 0.68 5.31 -34.98
N LEU A 266 1.59 4.84 -35.83
CA LEU A 266 2.94 5.37 -35.98
C LEU A 266 3.08 6.21 -37.24
N ARG A 267 4.01 7.17 -37.22
CA ARG A 267 4.33 7.96 -38.41
C ARG A 267 5.16 7.14 -39.39
N PRO A 268 4.96 7.32 -40.70
CA PRO A 268 5.87 6.81 -41.72
C PRO A 268 7.33 7.25 -41.49
N LYS A 269 8.30 6.46 -41.96
CA LYS A 269 9.74 6.69 -41.75
C LYS A 269 10.21 8.06 -42.30
N ASP A 270 9.56 8.58 -43.33
CA ASP A 270 9.82 9.90 -43.93
C ASP A 270 9.27 11.08 -43.10
N GLN A 271 8.33 10.82 -42.18
CA GLN A 271 7.63 11.82 -41.36
C GLN A 271 8.06 11.81 -39.87
N LEU A 272 9.14 11.10 -39.55
CA LEU A 272 9.68 11.02 -38.18
C LEU A 272 10.20 12.39 -37.70
N ILE A 273 9.96 12.69 -36.42
CA ILE A 273 10.43 13.94 -35.82
C ILE A 273 11.92 13.79 -35.48
N GLY A 274 12.76 14.68 -36.01
CA GLY A 274 14.13 14.86 -35.52
C GLY A 274 15.16 13.88 -36.09
N LYS A 275 15.38 13.92 -37.42
CA LYS A 275 16.64 13.48 -38.03
C LYS A 275 17.80 14.34 -37.48
N GLY A 276 18.24 14.09 -36.24
CA GLY A 276 19.31 14.82 -35.56
C GLY A 276 18.97 15.22 -34.12
N SER A 277 19.32 14.36 -33.15
CA SER A 277 19.77 14.69 -31.78
C SER A 277 19.11 15.89 -31.04
N ALA A 278 17.78 15.88 -30.91
CA ALA A 278 17.16 16.70 -29.88
C ALA A 278 15.94 15.98 -29.31
N VAL A 279 16.16 15.36 -28.15
CA VAL A 279 15.11 14.77 -27.31
C VAL A 279 14.03 15.82 -27.07
N ARG A 280 12.92 15.73 -27.81
CA ARG A 280 11.73 16.56 -27.57
C ARG A 280 10.84 15.83 -26.58
N GLY A 281 10.40 16.56 -25.55
CA GLY A 281 9.50 16.06 -24.53
C GLY A 281 8.13 15.64 -25.09
N ARG A 282 7.31 15.10 -24.17
CA ARG A 282 5.98 14.47 -24.31
C ARG A 282 5.11 14.90 -25.51
N ASP A 283 5.15 16.17 -25.92
CA ASP A 283 4.30 16.70 -27.00
C ASP A 283 4.98 17.66 -27.99
N GLY A 284 6.32 17.78 -27.99
CA GLY A 284 7.02 18.68 -28.93
C GLY A 284 6.70 20.18 -28.78
N THR A 285 5.82 20.57 -27.86
CA THR A 285 5.41 21.96 -27.55
C THR A 285 6.35 22.66 -26.56
N GLY A 286 7.29 21.94 -25.94
CA GLY A 286 8.22 22.50 -24.97
C GLY A 286 9.69 22.37 -25.40
N LYS A 287 10.41 23.50 -25.47
CA LYS A 287 11.89 23.53 -25.33
C LYS A 287 12.27 23.16 -23.89
N GLY A 288 12.05 21.90 -23.52
CA GLY A 288 12.42 21.40 -22.20
C GLY A 288 13.94 21.30 -22.08
N LYS A 289 14.56 22.16 -21.25
CA LYS A 289 15.97 22.02 -20.80
C LYS A 289 16.13 20.87 -19.80
N GLY A 290 15.54 19.71 -20.07
CA GLY A 290 15.50 18.57 -19.14
C GLY A 290 16.30 17.40 -19.67
N LYS A 291 17.09 16.76 -18.80
CA LYS A 291 17.78 15.48 -18.99
C LYS A 291 16.81 14.40 -19.50
N GLY A 292 16.57 14.37 -20.80
CA GLY A 292 15.96 13.23 -21.45
C GLY A 292 16.87 12.02 -21.27
N ARG A 293 16.30 10.89 -20.88
CA ARG A 293 17.01 9.61 -20.87
C ARG A 293 17.50 9.39 -22.30
N CYS A 294 18.82 9.41 -22.51
CA CYS A 294 19.42 9.10 -23.80
C CYS A 294 18.99 7.67 -24.13
N GLU A 295 18.25 7.47 -25.24
CA GLU A 295 17.97 6.15 -25.80
C GLU A 295 19.31 5.56 -26.25
N LYS A 296 20.05 4.97 -25.30
CA LYS A 296 21.20 4.12 -25.60
C LYS A 296 20.67 2.76 -26.01
N ASP A 297 21.07 2.35 -27.21
CA ASP A 297 21.09 1.00 -27.76
C ASP A 297 19.81 0.18 -27.46
N ALA A 298 18.81 0.36 -28.33
CA ALA A 298 17.65 -0.52 -28.42
C ALA A 298 18.12 -1.95 -28.71
N GLU A 299 17.91 -2.88 -27.78
CA GLU A 299 18.27 -4.30 -27.94
C GLU A 299 17.18 -5.09 -28.69
N ASP A 300 15.96 -4.54 -28.81
CA ASP A 300 14.77 -5.22 -29.37
C ASP A 300 14.24 -4.58 -30.68
N GLU A 301 13.73 -5.40 -31.61
CA GLU A 301 13.14 -4.95 -32.89
C GLU A 301 11.97 -3.97 -32.71
N GLU A 302 11.20 -4.10 -31.63
CA GLU A 302 10.10 -3.18 -31.31
C GLU A 302 10.63 -1.75 -31.04
N ASP A 303 11.77 -1.64 -30.36
CA ASP A 303 12.36 -0.33 -30.04
C ASP A 303 12.91 0.37 -31.29
N GLU A 304 13.32 -0.36 -32.32
CA GLU A 304 13.66 0.24 -33.62
C GLU A 304 12.45 0.86 -34.32
N ILE A 305 11.30 0.19 -34.29
CA ILE A 305 10.04 0.68 -34.89
C ILE A 305 9.54 1.93 -34.16
N LEU A 306 9.75 2.01 -32.85
CA LEU A 306 9.32 3.14 -32.01
C LEU A 306 10.29 4.33 -32.04
N LYS A 307 11.48 4.17 -32.63
CA LYS A 307 12.51 5.21 -32.68
C LYS A 307 12.04 6.43 -33.48
N GLY A 308 12.18 7.61 -32.89
CA GLY A 308 11.77 8.89 -33.52
C GLY A 308 10.25 9.14 -33.54
N GLN A 309 9.45 8.24 -32.93
CA GLN A 309 8.01 8.44 -32.75
C GLN A 309 7.73 9.33 -31.54
N SER A 310 6.61 10.06 -31.59
CA SER A 310 6.12 10.83 -30.43
C SER A 310 5.70 9.90 -29.28
N GLN A 311 5.75 10.37 -28.04
CA GLN A 311 5.30 9.59 -26.87
C GLN A 311 3.85 9.12 -27.04
N ASN A 312 2.95 9.99 -27.49
CA ASN A 312 1.55 9.63 -27.76
C ASN A 312 1.40 8.56 -28.86
N SER A 313 2.31 8.51 -29.84
CA SER A 313 2.33 7.41 -30.84
C SER A 313 2.76 6.10 -30.25
N ARG A 314 3.79 6.10 -29.41
CA ARG A 314 4.29 4.90 -28.75
C ARG A 314 3.22 4.35 -27.80
N GLU A 315 2.57 5.23 -27.04
CA GLU A 315 1.49 4.86 -26.12
C GLU A 315 0.27 4.31 -26.88
N LEU A 316 -0.18 4.98 -27.95
CA LEU A 316 -1.31 4.50 -28.75
C LEU A 316 -1.03 3.13 -29.37
N TYR A 317 0.15 2.93 -29.94
CA TYR A 317 0.56 1.65 -30.50
C TYR A 317 0.52 0.54 -29.45
N ARG A 318 1.13 0.77 -28.28
CA ARG A 318 1.14 -0.18 -27.17
C ARG A 318 -0.26 -0.50 -26.66
N CYS A 319 -1.12 0.51 -26.49
CA CYS A 319 -2.50 0.29 -26.07
C CYS A 319 -3.30 -0.53 -27.09
N ILE A 320 -3.03 -0.38 -28.39
CA ILE A 320 -3.68 -1.20 -29.43
C ILE A 320 -3.20 -2.64 -29.34
N LEU A 321 -1.89 -2.88 -29.23
CA LEU A 321 -1.34 -4.24 -29.07
C LEU A 321 -1.88 -4.92 -27.82
N GLU A 322 -1.94 -4.19 -26.71
CA GLU A 322 -2.48 -4.72 -25.47
C GLU A 322 -3.98 -5.02 -25.56
N GLU A 323 -4.74 -4.21 -26.31
CA GLU A 323 -6.16 -4.48 -26.56
C GLU A 323 -6.39 -5.65 -27.53
N MET A 324 -5.43 -5.95 -28.41
CA MET A 324 -5.45 -7.16 -29.24
C MET A 324 -5.18 -8.42 -28.42
N GLU A 325 -4.25 -8.35 -27.46
CA GLU A 325 -3.88 -9.47 -26.60
C GLU A 325 -4.91 -9.71 -25.48
N ARG A 326 -5.41 -8.62 -24.88
CA ARG A 326 -6.29 -8.62 -23.71
C ARG A 326 -7.42 -7.61 -23.92
N PRO A 327 -8.50 -8.02 -24.62
CA PRO A 327 -9.62 -7.12 -24.90
C PRO A 327 -10.37 -6.80 -23.62
N TRP A 328 -10.45 -5.51 -23.27
CA TRP A 328 -10.89 -5.11 -21.93
C TRP A 328 -12.34 -5.51 -21.62
N VAL A 329 -13.25 -5.37 -22.60
CA VAL A 329 -14.68 -5.69 -22.42
C VAL A 329 -14.89 -7.18 -22.13
N GLU A 330 -14.13 -8.04 -22.81
CA GLU A 330 -14.18 -9.49 -22.61
C GLU A 330 -13.63 -9.86 -21.23
N GLU A 331 -12.44 -9.36 -20.90
CA GLU A 331 -11.83 -9.60 -19.58
C GLU A 331 -12.71 -9.09 -18.43
N PHE A 332 -13.31 -7.91 -18.57
CA PHE A 332 -14.23 -7.37 -17.57
C PHE A 332 -15.50 -8.22 -17.42
N ASN A 333 -16.07 -8.70 -18.54
CA ASN A 333 -17.23 -9.59 -18.51
C ASN A 333 -16.93 -10.93 -17.81
N ASP A 334 -15.78 -11.53 -18.10
CA ASP A 334 -15.35 -12.79 -17.50
C ASP A 334 -15.22 -12.63 -15.97
N VAL A 335 -14.51 -11.60 -15.53
CA VAL A 335 -14.31 -11.30 -14.10
C VAL A 335 -15.64 -11.04 -13.39
N MET A 336 -16.54 -10.27 -13.99
CA MET A 336 -17.83 -9.95 -13.37
C MET A 336 -18.78 -11.14 -13.35
N THR A 337 -18.70 -12.04 -14.35
CA THR A 337 -19.49 -13.28 -14.39
C THR A 337 -19.00 -14.26 -13.33
N GLU A 338 -17.69 -14.45 -13.20
CA GLU A 338 -17.11 -15.25 -12.13
C GLU A 338 -17.49 -14.69 -10.75
N ALA A 339 -17.36 -13.38 -10.57
CA ALA A 339 -17.76 -12.71 -9.34
C ALA A 339 -19.25 -12.96 -9.02
N TRP A 340 -20.13 -12.89 -10.03
CA TRP A 340 -21.56 -13.15 -9.85
C TRP A 340 -21.85 -14.57 -9.33
N GLU A 341 -21.21 -15.60 -9.89
CA GLU A 341 -21.34 -16.98 -9.41
C GLU A 341 -20.90 -17.12 -7.94
N GLU A 342 -19.84 -16.41 -7.56
CA GLU A 342 -19.37 -16.37 -6.18
C GLU A 342 -20.38 -15.66 -5.26
N HIS A 343 -20.93 -14.53 -5.68
CA HIS A 343 -21.96 -13.81 -4.92
C HIS A 343 -23.24 -14.65 -4.75
N LYS A 344 -23.64 -15.42 -5.76
CA LYS A 344 -24.75 -16.38 -5.62
C LYS A 344 -24.48 -17.42 -4.53
N THR A 345 -23.27 -17.96 -4.53
CA THR A 345 -22.85 -18.95 -3.53
C THR A 345 -22.79 -18.37 -2.11
N LEU A 346 -22.28 -17.14 -1.97
CA LEU A 346 -22.08 -16.50 -0.66
C LEU A 346 -23.37 -15.93 -0.05
N TYR A 347 -24.27 -15.38 -0.86
CA TYR A 347 -25.45 -14.65 -0.39
C TYR A 347 -26.78 -15.35 -0.71
N GLY A 348 -26.75 -16.52 -1.35
CA GLY A 348 -27.95 -17.29 -1.69
C GLY A 348 -28.84 -16.60 -2.74
N LEU A 349 -28.24 -15.85 -3.67
CA LEU A 349 -28.97 -15.17 -4.74
C LEU A 349 -29.45 -16.19 -5.78
N THR A 350 -30.70 -16.04 -6.23
CA THR A 350 -31.35 -16.96 -7.17
C THR A 350 -31.51 -16.40 -8.59
N SER A 351 -30.99 -15.20 -8.86
CA SER A 351 -31.09 -14.58 -10.19
C SER A 351 -30.09 -15.20 -11.15
N ASP A 352 -30.52 -15.52 -12.36
CA ASP A 352 -29.66 -16.10 -13.39
C ASP A 352 -28.75 -15.04 -14.04
N GLU A 353 -29.20 -13.78 -14.11
CA GLU A 353 -28.43 -12.70 -14.73
C GLU A 353 -27.69 -11.83 -13.69
N PRO A 354 -26.42 -11.43 -13.97
CA PRO A 354 -25.68 -10.48 -13.14
C PRO A 354 -26.36 -9.11 -13.09
N GLN A 355 -26.62 -8.62 -11.88
CA GLN A 355 -27.16 -7.27 -11.67
C GLN A 355 -26.04 -6.32 -11.26
N VAL A 356 -25.31 -5.80 -12.25
CA VAL A 356 -24.20 -4.87 -12.02
C VAL A 356 -24.68 -3.43 -12.09
N GLU A 357 -24.33 -2.64 -11.08
CA GLU A 357 -24.54 -1.19 -11.06
C GLU A 357 -23.22 -0.45 -11.26
N PHE A 358 -23.24 0.58 -12.09
CA PHE A 358 -22.06 1.39 -12.38
C PHE A 358 -22.22 2.79 -11.82
N TRP A 359 -21.22 3.22 -11.06
CA TRP A 359 -21.18 4.48 -10.34
C TRP A 359 -19.92 5.28 -10.67
N ALA A 360 -19.97 6.59 -10.51
CA ALA A 360 -18.78 7.44 -10.52
C ALA A 360 -18.97 8.64 -9.59
N THR A 361 -17.85 9.18 -9.11
CA THR A 361 -17.85 10.45 -8.37
C THR A 361 -18.18 11.62 -9.30
N LYS A 362 -18.74 12.67 -8.71
CA LYS A 362 -19.04 13.91 -9.45
C LYS A 362 -17.78 14.49 -10.07
N GLU A 363 -16.67 14.44 -9.34
CA GLU A 363 -15.36 14.92 -9.78
C GLU A 363 -14.85 14.14 -10.99
N ALA A 364 -15.02 12.81 -10.99
CA ALA A 364 -14.61 11.96 -12.12
C ALA A 364 -15.48 12.24 -13.36
N ALA A 365 -16.80 12.25 -13.21
CA ALA A 365 -17.69 12.56 -14.32
C ALA A 365 -17.45 13.95 -14.91
N GLN A 366 -17.27 14.96 -14.05
CA GLN A 366 -16.98 16.32 -14.47
C GLN A 366 -15.62 16.43 -15.18
N TYR A 367 -14.57 15.80 -14.64
CA TYR A 367 -13.27 15.77 -15.31
C TYR A 367 -13.38 15.09 -16.68
N THR A 368 -14.08 13.96 -16.80
CA THR A 368 -14.27 13.26 -18.09
C THR A 368 -14.92 14.19 -19.11
N PHE A 369 -15.97 14.89 -18.70
CA PHE A 369 -16.66 15.87 -19.54
C PHE A 369 -15.72 17.01 -19.97
N GLU A 370 -15.04 17.65 -19.02
CA GLU A 370 -14.10 18.76 -19.28
C GLU A 370 -12.95 18.32 -20.20
N ALA A 371 -12.37 17.14 -19.96
CA ALA A 371 -11.26 16.61 -20.75
C ALA A 371 -11.67 16.38 -22.22
N LEU A 372 -12.81 15.72 -22.45
CA LEU A 372 -13.27 15.36 -23.80
C LEU A 372 -13.93 16.53 -24.56
N THR A 373 -14.25 17.64 -23.89
CA THR A 373 -14.83 18.84 -24.52
C THR A 373 -13.84 19.99 -24.65
N SER A 374 -12.63 19.87 -24.06
CA SER A 374 -11.65 20.95 -23.94
C SER A 374 -10.99 21.44 -25.23
N GLY A 375 -11.06 20.69 -26.34
CA GLY A 375 -10.49 21.16 -27.60
C GLY A 375 -10.36 20.10 -28.69
N PRO A 376 -9.88 20.48 -29.89
CA PRO A 376 -9.86 19.63 -31.07
C PRO A 376 -8.82 18.48 -31.03
N ALA A 377 -8.01 18.41 -29.98
CA ALA A 377 -6.98 17.37 -29.80
C ALA A 377 -7.50 16.13 -29.04
N HIS A 378 -8.59 16.24 -28.29
CA HIS A 378 -9.10 15.15 -27.45
C HIS A 378 -10.61 14.98 -27.68
N GLY A 379 -11.07 13.76 -27.98
CA GLY A 379 -12.48 13.41 -27.91
C GLY A 379 -13.38 13.78 -29.09
N LEU A 380 -12.89 14.25 -30.24
CA LEU A 380 -13.78 14.61 -31.35
C LEU A 380 -14.51 13.39 -31.92
N GLY A 381 -15.82 13.52 -32.15
CA GLY A 381 -16.61 12.50 -32.85
C GLY A 381 -17.19 11.46 -31.90
N ALA A 382 -16.86 10.19 -32.13
CA ALA A 382 -17.46 9.06 -31.42
C ALA A 382 -17.04 9.00 -29.95
N GLU A 383 -15.80 9.39 -29.60
CA GLU A 383 -15.31 9.50 -28.22
C GLU A 383 -16.20 10.47 -27.37
N GLN A 384 -16.55 11.65 -27.90
CA GLN A 384 -17.47 12.59 -27.26
C GLN A 384 -18.89 12.05 -27.13
N ARG A 385 -19.41 11.41 -28.19
CA ARG A 385 -20.75 10.81 -28.19
C ARG A 385 -20.86 9.73 -27.10
N ARG A 386 -19.86 8.85 -27.02
CA ARG A 386 -19.78 7.80 -25.99
C ARG A 386 -19.79 8.38 -24.59
N MET A 387 -18.98 9.42 -24.35
CA MET A 387 -18.99 10.13 -23.07
C MET A 387 -20.37 10.70 -22.74
N LYS A 388 -21.02 11.39 -23.70
CA LYS A 388 -22.35 11.98 -23.46
C LYS A 388 -23.39 10.92 -23.12
N ARG A 389 -23.39 9.78 -23.81
CA ARG A 389 -24.31 8.67 -23.54
C ARG A 389 -24.03 7.98 -22.21
N MET A 390 -22.74 7.74 -21.91
CA MET A 390 -22.28 7.14 -20.65
C MET A 390 -22.70 7.98 -19.43
N LEU A 391 -22.59 9.30 -19.54
CA LEU A 391 -22.96 10.26 -18.49
C LEU A 391 -24.45 10.68 -18.54
N GLY A 392 -25.23 10.17 -19.51
CA GLY A 392 -26.66 10.46 -19.63
C GLY A 392 -27.02 11.84 -20.20
N TYR A 393 -26.08 12.56 -20.81
CA TYR A 393 -26.34 13.82 -21.54
C TYR A 393 -26.95 13.60 -22.92
N GLU A 394 -26.88 12.40 -23.46
CA GLU A 394 -27.45 12.02 -24.76
C GLU A 394 -28.10 10.64 -24.65
N GLU A 395 -29.19 10.41 -25.38
CA GLU A 395 -29.84 9.10 -25.46
C GLU A 395 -29.05 8.14 -26.36
N GLY A 396 -29.25 6.83 -26.15
CA GLY A 396 -28.60 5.76 -26.89
C GLY A 396 -27.63 4.92 -26.06
N ASP A 397 -27.01 3.94 -26.71
CA ASP A 397 -26.04 3.03 -26.10
C ASP A 397 -24.60 3.53 -26.33
N VAL A 398 -23.72 3.33 -25.34
CA VAL A 398 -22.29 3.68 -25.44
C VAL A 398 -21.60 2.85 -26.53
N PHE A 399 -22.03 1.61 -26.73
CA PHE A 399 -21.43 0.66 -27.67
C PHE A 399 -22.03 0.73 -29.08
N GLU A 400 -22.95 1.65 -29.38
CA GLU A 400 -23.48 1.80 -30.74
C GLU A 400 -22.36 2.13 -31.75
N GLY A 401 -22.25 1.33 -32.81
CA GLY A 401 -21.20 1.41 -33.82
C GLY A 401 -19.82 0.96 -33.32
N SER A 402 -19.75 0.33 -32.15
CA SER A 402 -18.54 -0.32 -31.64
C SER A 402 -18.43 -1.75 -32.15
N ARG A 403 -17.21 -2.29 -32.23
CA ARG A 403 -16.99 -3.73 -32.43
C ARG A 403 -17.65 -4.63 -31.36
N TYR A 404 -18.02 -4.06 -30.22
CA TYR A 404 -18.72 -4.72 -29.12
C TYR A 404 -20.24 -4.60 -29.16
N GLU A 405 -20.82 -3.96 -30.18
CA GLU A 405 -22.27 -3.89 -30.33
C GLU A 405 -22.89 -5.30 -30.40
N GLY A 406 -23.82 -5.59 -29.50
CA GLY A 406 -24.43 -6.92 -29.30
C GLY A 406 -23.56 -7.93 -28.53
N LYS A 407 -22.37 -7.54 -28.07
CA LYS A 407 -21.41 -8.36 -27.30
C LYS A 407 -20.96 -7.66 -26.01
N GLU A 408 -21.78 -6.77 -25.48
CA GLU A 408 -21.43 -5.92 -24.33
C GLU A 408 -21.39 -6.71 -23.01
N GLY A 409 -22.14 -7.82 -22.93
CA GLY A 409 -22.26 -8.63 -21.71
C GLY A 409 -22.91 -7.85 -20.57
N VAL A 410 -22.25 -7.78 -19.40
CA VAL A 410 -22.72 -7.03 -18.23
C VAL A 410 -22.76 -5.51 -18.46
N LEU A 411 -22.13 -5.03 -19.54
CA LEU A 411 -22.14 -3.62 -19.95
C LEU A 411 -23.30 -3.28 -20.89
N LYS A 412 -24.24 -4.20 -21.12
CA LYS A 412 -25.42 -3.89 -21.93
C LYS A 412 -26.22 -2.73 -21.32
N ARG A 413 -26.58 -1.73 -22.14
CA ARG A 413 -27.24 -0.49 -21.68
C ARG A 413 -26.43 0.27 -20.62
N PHE A 414 -25.11 0.22 -20.75
CA PHE A 414 -24.19 0.84 -19.81
C PHE A 414 -24.50 2.34 -19.61
N LYS A 415 -24.76 2.71 -18.36
CA LYS A 415 -24.92 4.09 -17.89
C LYS A 415 -24.33 4.22 -16.50
N VAL A 416 -23.65 5.34 -16.25
CA VAL A 416 -23.01 5.61 -14.97
C VAL A 416 -23.94 6.45 -14.10
N LYS A 417 -24.19 6.00 -12.88
CA LYS A 417 -24.86 6.76 -11.83
C LYS A 417 -23.85 7.69 -11.15
N ILE A 418 -24.17 8.97 -11.02
CA ILE A 418 -23.30 9.92 -10.33
C ILE A 418 -23.69 9.97 -8.86
N PHE A 419 -22.71 9.92 -7.96
CA PHE A 419 -23.00 10.10 -6.54
C PHE A 419 -23.56 11.49 -6.26
N ASP A 420 -24.82 11.56 -5.83
CA ASP A 420 -25.44 12.79 -5.38
C ASP A 420 -24.95 13.21 -3.99
N ALA A 421 -24.83 14.52 -3.78
CA ALA A 421 -24.47 15.11 -2.49
C ALA A 421 -25.51 14.84 -1.37
N GLY A 422 -26.71 14.39 -1.75
CA GLY A 422 -27.84 14.14 -0.85
C GLY A 422 -28.02 12.69 -0.40
N ASN A 423 -27.32 11.71 -0.97
CA ASN A 423 -27.41 10.31 -0.54
C ASN A 423 -26.67 10.14 0.79
N ARG A 424 -27.41 10.45 1.88
CA ARG A 424 -27.04 10.17 3.25
C ARG A 424 -27.48 8.75 3.62
N ASP A 425 -26.58 8.11 4.35
CA ASP A 425 -26.73 6.86 5.07
C ASP A 425 -26.77 5.61 4.19
N SER A 426 -25.57 5.18 3.80
CA SER A 426 -25.33 3.78 3.43
C SER A 426 -25.76 2.91 4.61
N GLU A 427 -26.58 1.90 4.33
CA GLU A 427 -26.68 0.71 5.15
C GLU A 427 -25.27 0.26 5.57
N LYS A 428 -25.12 -0.46 6.69
CA LYS A 428 -23.81 -1.00 7.08
C LYS A 428 -23.31 -1.94 5.98
N VAL A 429 -22.54 -1.40 5.02
CA VAL A 429 -21.95 -2.18 3.93
C VAL A 429 -20.78 -2.94 4.51
N GLU A 430 -20.65 -4.19 4.10
CA GLU A 430 -19.52 -5.03 4.44
C GLU A 430 -18.26 -4.49 3.77
N ARG A 431 -17.25 -4.15 4.58
CA ARG A 431 -15.99 -3.55 4.12
C ARG A 431 -14.82 -4.41 4.60
N THR A 432 -13.87 -4.66 3.71
CA THR A 432 -12.59 -5.26 4.10
C THR A 432 -11.75 -4.24 4.88
N GLU A 433 -10.73 -4.70 5.60
CA GLU A 433 -9.76 -3.80 6.25
C GLU A 433 -9.00 -2.95 5.23
N PHE A 434 -8.86 -3.47 4.01
CA PHE A 434 -8.30 -2.73 2.89
C PHE A 434 -9.19 -1.53 2.51
N HIS A 435 -10.51 -1.67 2.50
CA HIS A 435 -11.43 -0.54 2.27
C HIS A 435 -11.28 0.54 3.34
N VAL A 436 -11.23 0.14 4.62
CA VAL A 436 -11.11 1.09 5.73
C VAL A 436 -9.81 1.92 5.62
N SER A 437 -8.70 1.24 5.34
CA SER A 437 -7.40 1.89 5.17
C SER A 437 -7.37 2.78 3.92
N LEU A 438 -7.90 2.29 2.80
CA LEU A 438 -8.00 3.03 1.54
C LEU A 438 -8.83 4.32 1.69
N GLU A 439 -9.99 4.24 2.32
CA GLU A 439 -10.85 5.39 2.62
C GLU A 439 -10.08 6.42 3.47
N ALA A 440 -9.50 5.98 4.58
CA ALA A 440 -8.84 6.86 5.53
C ALA A 440 -7.61 7.55 4.92
N ILE A 441 -6.81 6.84 4.12
CA ILE A 441 -5.66 7.41 3.42
C ILE A 441 -6.11 8.43 2.38
N SER A 442 -7.05 8.05 1.49
CA SER A 442 -7.51 8.94 0.43
C SER A 442 -8.17 10.18 1.01
N LYS A 443 -8.97 10.03 2.07
CA LYS A 443 -9.54 11.14 2.83
C LYS A 443 -8.46 12.06 3.40
N ALA A 444 -7.43 11.50 4.05
CA ALA A 444 -6.34 12.30 4.59
C ALA A 444 -5.61 13.12 3.50
N PHE A 445 -5.35 12.53 2.33
CA PHE A 445 -4.75 13.26 1.21
C PHE A 445 -5.68 14.35 0.64
N LEU A 446 -6.98 14.08 0.54
CA LEU A 446 -7.97 15.07 0.10
C LEU A 446 -8.06 16.24 1.10
N ASP A 447 -8.14 15.94 2.40
CA ASP A 447 -8.19 16.94 3.45
C ASP A 447 -6.90 17.80 3.45
N GLU A 448 -5.72 17.19 3.30
CA GLU A 448 -4.43 17.90 3.14
C GLU A 448 -4.44 18.80 1.89
N TYR A 449 -4.93 18.29 0.76
CA TYR A 449 -5.01 19.03 -0.50
C TYR A 449 -5.93 20.26 -0.37
N TYR A 450 -7.16 20.08 0.11
CA TYR A 450 -8.10 21.19 0.25
C TYR A 450 -7.67 22.21 1.32
N THR A 451 -7.06 21.76 2.41
CA THR A 451 -6.46 22.66 3.41
C THR A 451 -5.35 23.52 2.79
N SER A 452 -4.56 22.96 1.87
CA SER A 452 -3.49 23.70 1.18
C SER A 452 -3.98 24.81 0.24
N LEU A 453 -5.25 24.75 -0.19
CA LEU A 453 -5.87 25.75 -1.06
C LEU A 453 -6.44 26.95 -0.27
N GLN A 454 -6.60 26.84 1.05
CA GLN A 454 -7.16 27.91 1.87
C GLN A 454 -6.21 29.12 1.97
N PRO A 455 -6.73 30.36 2.06
CA PRO A 455 -5.91 31.55 2.25
C PRO A 455 -5.07 31.48 3.53
N PRO A 456 -3.81 31.98 3.54
CA PRO A 456 -2.94 31.94 4.72
C PRO A 456 -3.54 32.61 5.97
N ASP A 457 -4.43 33.58 5.79
CA ASP A 457 -5.05 34.35 6.87
C ASP A 457 -6.18 33.58 7.60
N GLU A 458 -6.81 32.60 6.94
CA GLU A 458 -7.79 31.71 7.57
C GLU A 458 -7.10 30.57 8.37
N ILE A 459 -5.96 30.09 7.88
CA ILE A 459 -5.16 29.05 8.52
C ILE A 459 -4.58 29.54 9.86
N LYS A 460 -4.12 30.79 9.93
CA LYS A 460 -3.55 31.38 11.16
C LYS A 460 -4.57 31.57 12.28
N LYS A 461 -5.85 31.75 11.96
CA LYS A 461 -6.92 32.00 12.93
C LYS A 461 -7.45 30.71 13.57
N SER A 462 -7.39 29.59 12.87
CA SER A 462 -8.00 28.33 13.32
C SER A 462 -7.03 27.40 14.07
N GLN A 463 -5.72 27.45 13.81
CA GLN A 463 -4.76 26.53 14.42
C GLN A 463 -3.40 27.22 14.71
N GLY A 464 -3.01 27.27 15.99
CA GLY A 464 -1.74 27.86 16.43
C GLY A 464 -0.51 27.24 15.76
N LYS A 465 0.54 28.07 15.53
CA LYS A 465 1.87 27.71 14.97
C LYS A 465 1.84 26.51 14.01
N PHE A 466 1.16 26.67 12.87
CA PHE A 466 1.07 25.64 11.84
C PHE A 466 2.43 25.29 11.25
N LYS A 467 2.74 23.99 11.18
CA LYS A 467 3.79 23.46 10.31
C LYS A 467 3.11 23.20 8.95
N PRO A 468 3.46 23.89 7.86
CA PRO A 468 2.77 23.72 6.58
C PRO A 468 2.76 22.24 6.19
N TYR A 469 1.59 21.69 5.86
CA TYR A 469 1.49 20.33 5.34
C TYR A 469 2.32 20.26 4.06
N ILE A 470 3.39 19.47 4.08
CA ILE A 470 4.19 19.22 2.89
C ILE A 470 3.40 18.23 2.06
N LEU A 471 2.61 18.74 1.11
CA LEU A 471 1.92 17.90 0.15
C LEU A 471 2.94 16.99 -0.57
N PRO A 472 2.62 15.70 -0.75
CA PRO A 472 3.37 14.83 -1.63
C PRO A 472 3.59 15.44 -3.01
N ASN A 473 4.66 15.03 -3.68
CA ASN A 473 4.97 15.55 -5.02
C ASN A 473 3.81 15.37 -6.01
N PHE A 474 3.07 14.26 -5.93
CA PHE A 474 1.94 13.97 -6.81
C PHE A 474 0.69 14.85 -6.54
N LEU A 475 0.63 15.55 -5.40
CA LEU A 475 -0.47 16.44 -5.01
C LEU A 475 -0.10 17.92 -5.03
N GLN A 476 1.16 18.27 -5.29
CA GLN A 476 1.59 19.67 -5.32
C GLN A 476 0.99 20.38 -6.54
N PRO A 477 0.10 21.39 -6.38
CA PRO A 477 -0.60 22.03 -7.50
C PRO A 477 0.35 22.60 -8.56
N LYS A 478 1.53 23.08 -8.14
CA LYS A 478 2.58 23.62 -9.04
C LYS A 478 3.30 22.57 -9.87
N LYS A 479 3.26 21.28 -9.46
CA LYS A 479 3.93 20.16 -10.13
C LYS A 479 2.97 19.28 -10.92
N ILE A 480 1.67 19.38 -10.65
CA ILE A 480 0.68 18.70 -11.46
C ILE A 480 0.55 19.48 -12.76
N SER A 481 1.09 18.90 -13.84
CA SER A 481 0.90 19.46 -15.18
C SER A 481 -0.58 19.38 -15.53
N ALA A 482 -1.31 20.48 -15.40
CA ALA A 482 -2.57 20.61 -16.11
C ALA A 482 -2.23 20.64 -17.61
N PRO A 483 -2.88 19.81 -18.45
CA PRO A 483 -2.74 19.93 -19.89
C PRO A 483 -3.06 21.38 -20.28
N PRO A 484 -2.18 22.09 -21.01
CA PRO A 484 -2.36 23.52 -21.30
C PRO A 484 -3.65 23.84 -22.08
N ILE A 485 -4.30 22.81 -22.63
CA ILE A 485 -5.43 22.90 -23.55
C ILE A 485 -6.78 22.77 -22.80
N ALA A 486 -6.80 22.24 -21.57
CA ALA A 486 -8.03 21.99 -20.83
C ALA A 486 -8.13 22.87 -19.59
N LYS A 487 -9.20 23.67 -19.50
CA LYS A 487 -9.61 24.32 -18.25
C LYS A 487 -10.18 23.27 -17.31
N ILE A 488 -9.31 22.43 -16.78
CA ILE A 488 -9.67 21.36 -15.85
C ILE A 488 -9.84 21.96 -14.47
N THR A 489 -11.00 21.72 -13.86
CA THR A 489 -11.35 22.26 -12.54
C THR A 489 -10.52 21.63 -11.42
N LEU A 490 -10.24 20.31 -11.51
CA LEU A 490 -9.49 19.57 -10.51
C LEU A 490 -8.32 18.80 -11.11
N PRO A 491 -7.15 18.75 -10.44
CA PRO A 491 -6.04 17.93 -10.91
C PRO A 491 -6.38 16.44 -10.93
N PHE A 492 -5.91 15.72 -11.95
CA PHE A 492 -6.19 14.30 -12.15
C PHE A 492 -5.98 13.43 -10.90
N PRO A 493 -4.86 13.54 -10.14
CA PRO A 493 -4.68 12.70 -8.95
C PRO A 493 -5.72 12.96 -7.86
N VAL A 494 -6.20 14.20 -7.74
CA VAL A 494 -7.25 14.58 -6.78
C VAL A 494 -8.58 13.92 -7.16
N VAL A 495 -8.88 13.87 -8.46
CA VAL A 495 -10.08 13.19 -8.96
C VAL A 495 -10.03 11.69 -8.71
N SER A 496 -8.91 11.01 -9.01
CA SER A 496 -8.75 9.59 -8.67
C SER A 496 -8.85 9.33 -7.16
N LEU A 497 -8.33 10.24 -6.32
CA LEU A 497 -8.45 10.14 -4.86
C LEU A 497 -9.92 10.21 -4.39
N HIS A 498 -10.75 11.04 -5.00
CA HIS A 498 -12.19 11.06 -4.73
C HIS A 498 -12.86 9.73 -5.06
N SER A 499 -12.56 9.17 -6.24
CA SER A 499 -13.07 7.85 -6.63
C SER A 499 -12.66 6.77 -5.64
N LEU A 500 -11.37 6.68 -5.29
CA LEU A 500 -10.86 5.73 -4.31
C LEU A 500 -11.51 5.91 -2.93
N CYS A 501 -11.62 7.15 -2.45
CA CYS A 501 -12.23 7.46 -1.16
C CYS A 501 -13.70 7.05 -1.12
N ARG A 502 -14.49 7.42 -2.14
CA ARG A 502 -15.91 7.10 -2.20
C ARG A 502 -16.15 5.60 -2.36
N GLY A 503 -15.47 4.95 -3.31
CA GLY A 503 -15.63 3.52 -3.52
C GLY A 503 -15.30 2.72 -2.26
N ALA A 504 -14.20 3.07 -1.59
CA ALA A 504 -13.82 2.46 -0.32
C ALA A 504 -14.84 2.67 0.80
N ARG A 505 -15.35 3.89 0.94
CA ARG A 505 -16.38 4.25 1.93
C ARG A 505 -17.67 3.44 1.74
N GLU A 506 -18.10 3.28 0.49
CA GLU A 506 -19.34 2.57 0.15
C GLU A 506 -19.18 1.04 0.01
N GLY A 507 -17.98 0.48 0.28
CA GLY A 507 -17.73 -0.96 0.10
C GLY A 507 -17.80 -1.43 -1.37
N MET A 508 -17.56 -0.52 -2.31
CA MET A 508 -17.60 -0.77 -3.75
C MET A 508 -16.20 -1.06 -4.31
N THR A 509 -16.14 -1.88 -5.35
CA THR A 509 -14.90 -2.07 -6.10
C THR A 509 -14.66 -0.87 -7.00
N THR A 510 -13.56 -0.16 -6.77
CA THR A 510 -13.13 0.93 -7.64
C THR A 510 -12.33 0.36 -8.81
N VAL A 511 -12.83 0.52 -10.02
CA VAL A 511 -12.15 0.07 -11.23
C VAL A 511 -11.31 1.21 -11.79
N MET A 512 -10.05 0.89 -12.10
CA MET A 512 -9.08 1.82 -12.66
C MET A 512 -8.42 1.22 -13.90
N MET A 513 -8.26 2.00 -14.96
CA MET A 513 -7.41 1.69 -16.11
C MET A 513 -6.05 2.40 -15.94
N GLY A 514 -5.42 2.27 -14.78
CA GLY A 514 -4.18 2.99 -14.48
C GLY A 514 -3.84 3.01 -13.00
N ALA A 515 -2.61 2.61 -12.67
CA ALA A 515 -2.19 2.45 -11.28
C ALA A 515 -1.37 3.62 -10.73
N ALA A 516 -1.18 4.72 -11.48
CA ALA A 516 -0.22 5.76 -11.10
C ALA A 516 -0.59 6.43 -9.77
N THR A 517 -1.81 6.98 -9.68
CA THR A 517 -2.29 7.60 -8.43
C THR A 517 -2.36 6.58 -7.30
N PHE A 518 -2.84 5.38 -7.59
CA PHE A 518 -2.89 4.31 -6.61
C PHE A 518 -1.49 4.01 -6.06
N LYS A 519 -0.48 3.72 -6.88
CA LYS A 519 0.91 3.48 -6.44
C LYS A 519 1.48 4.62 -5.59
N GLU A 520 1.18 5.88 -5.93
CA GLU A 520 1.64 7.04 -5.15
C GLU A 520 1.01 7.08 -3.76
N VAL A 521 -0.26 6.71 -3.61
CA VAL A 521 -0.98 6.76 -2.33
C VAL A 521 -0.32 5.86 -1.27
N TRP A 522 0.16 4.66 -1.62
CA TRP A 522 0.90 3.77 -0.70
C TRP A 522 2.43 3.89 -0.83
N GLY A 523 2.94 4.48 -1.91
CA GLY A 523 4.36 4.70 -2.12
C GLY A 523 4.99 5.80 -1.27
N GLN A 524 4.21 6.50 -0.43
CA GLN A 524 4.72 7.59 0.37
C GLN A 524 5.70 7.14 1.46
N SER A 525 6.81 7.85 1.60
CA SER A 525 7.82 7.61 2.64
C SER A 525 7.30 7.81 4.07
N ARG A 526 6.16 8.51 4.24
CA ARG A 526 5.48 8.67 5.53
C ARG A 526 4.85 7.37 6.04
N TRP A 527 4.59 6.41 5.14
CA TRP A 527 4.20 5.05 5.51
C TRP A 527 5.46 4.23 5.72
N LYS A 528 5.89 4.16 6.98
CA LYS A 528 7.14 3.47 7.34
C LYS A 528 7.16 2.01 6.91
N VAL A 529 6.00 1.36 6.95
CA VAL A 529 5.83 -0.04 6.59
C VAL A 529 4.91 -0.07 5.37
N ARG A 530 5.49 -0.39 4.21
CA ARG A 530 4.74 -0.44 2.95
C ARG A 530 3.59 -1.45 3.02
N GLY A 531 3.76 -2.59 3.71
CA GLY A 531 2.70 -3.61 3.79
C GLY A 531 1.49 -3.27 4.67
N TRP A 532 1.45 -2.11 5.34
CA TRP A 532 0.27 -1.67 6.10
C TRP A 532 -0.98 -1.45 5.24
N GLU A 533 -0.84 -1.51 3.91
CA GLU A 533 -1.93 -1.34 2.95
C GLU A 533 -3.16 -2.16 3.34
N ARG A 534 -2.98 -3.43 3.73
CA ARG A 534 -4.08 -4.37 3.97
C ARG A 534 -4.69 -4.34 5.36
N ALA A 535 -4.05 -3.74 6.37
CA ALA A 535 -4.49 -3.75 7.79
C ALA A 535 -4.93 -5.12 8.39
N GLY A 536 -4.77 -6.25 7.68
CA GLY A 536 -5.09 -7.61 8.14
C GLY A 536 -6.15 -8.29 7.25
N TYR A 537 -6.27 -9.62 7.33
CA TYR A 537 -7.36 -10.35 6.69
C TYR A 537 -8.52 -10.54 7.66
N ASN A 538 -9.72 -10.11 7.27
CA ASN A 538 -10.95 -10.50 7.94
C ASN A 538 -11.46 -11.76 7.25
N LEU A 539 -11.18 -12.96 7.79
CA LEU A 539 -11.58 -14.20 7.12
C LEU A 539 -13.10 -14.42 7.22
N ALA A 540 -13.69 -14.95 6.14
CA ALA A 540 -15.06 -15.45 6.13
C ALA A 540 -15.19 -16.68 7.06
N PRO A 541 -16.40 -17.07 7.49
CA PRO A 541 -16.60 -18.21 8.39
C PRO A 541 -16.02 -19.54 7.89
N CYS A 542 -15.93 -19.73 6.57
CA CYS A 542 -15.30 -20.90 5.93
C CYS A 542 -13.76 -20.87 5.98
N GLY A 543 -13.15 -19.73 6.29
CA GLY A 543 -11.71 -19.57 6.57
C GLY A 543 -10.79 -19.49 5.35
N ASP A 544 -11.27 -19.72 4.13
CA ASP A 544 -10.43 -19.77 2.91
C ASP A 544 -10.38 -18.45 2.13
N ARG A 545 -11.21 -17.46 2.50
CA ARG A 545 -11.35 -16.18 1.79
C ARG A 545 -11.50 -15.00 2.74
N GLU A 546 -11.08 -13.82 2.29
CA GLU A 546 -11.37 -12.57 2.97
C GLU A 546 -12.85 -12.19 2.81
N LYS A 547 -13.50 -11.89 3.93
CA LYS A 547 -14.88 -11.44 4.05
C LYS A 547 -15.04 -10.04 3.43
N GLY A 548 -15.94 -9.91 2.45
CA GLY A 548 -16.25 -8.67 1.75
C GLY A 548 -15.94 -8.75 0.25
N CYS A 549 -15.83 -7.58 -0.39
CA CYS A 549 -15.49 -7.46 -1.82
C CYS A 549 -14.07 -6.96 -2.03
N ALA A 550 -13.56 -7.03 -3.26
CA ALA A 550 -12.33 -6.34 -3.66
C ALA A 550 -12.53 -4.82 -3.61
N ALA A 551 -11.58 -4.06 -3.05
CA ALA A 551 -11.71 -2.59 -3.00
C ALA A 551 -11.29 -1.92 -4.32
N VAL A 552 -10.35 -2.54 -5.05
CA VAL A 552 -9.80 -1.98 -6.29
C VAL A 552 -9.57 -3.10 -7.30
N MET A 553 -9.92 -2.82 -8.55
CA MET A 553 -9.59 -3.65 -9.71
C MET A 553 -8.85 -2.80 -10.73
N ILE A 554 -7.66 -3.24 -11.15
CA ILE A 554 -6.78 -2.45 -12.01
C ILE A 554 -6.62 -3.17 -13.34
N PHE A 555 -7.02 -2.48 -14.41
CA PHE A 555 -6.79 -2.85 -15.78
C PHE A 555 -5.70 -1.98 -16.40
N PRO A 556 -5.15 -2.41 -17.54
CA PRO A 556 -4.24 -1.57 -18.28
C PRO A 556 -4.91 -0.31 -18.85
N TYR A 557 -4.09 0.71 -19.11
CA TYR A 557 -4.57 2.01 -19.56
C TYR A 557 -4.92 2.01 -21.06
N ARG A 558 -5.89 2.85 -21.44
CA ARG A 558 -6.28 3.08 -22.83
C ARG A 558 -6.21 4.57 -23.13
N VAL A 559 -5.35 4.96 -24.06
CA VAL A 559 -5.23 6.35 -24.53
C VAL A 559 -6.28 6.68 -25.59
N PHE A 560 -6.59 7.96 -25.76
CA PHE A 560 -7.42 8.44 -26.88
C PHE A 560 -6.69 8.30 -28.21
N GLY A 561 -7.45 7.94 -29.25
CA GLY A 561 -6.91 7.60 -30.55
C GLY A 561 -7.63 8.25 -31.73
N GLU A 562 -8.90 8.63 -31.57
CA GLU A 562 -9.78 9.01 -32.69
C GLU A 562 -9.23 10.21 -33.47
N GLY A 563 -8.93 11.31 -32.78
CA GLY A 563 -8.45 12.54 -33.41
C GLY A 563 -7.14 12.34 -34.17
N LYS A 564 -6.28 11.43 -33.70
CA LYS A 564 -5.03 11.11 -34.36
C LYS A 564 -5.24 10.18 -35.56
N ARG A 565 -6.06 9.12 -35.41
CA ARG A 565 -6.42 8.20 -36.49
C ARG A 565 -7.03 8.95 -37.67
N VAL A 566 -8.02 9.80 -37.42
CA VAL A 566 -8.71 10.60 -38.45
C VAL A 566 -7.76 11.53 -39.21
N ARG A 567 -6.73 12.06 -38.56
CA ARG A 567 -5.71 12.89 -39.22
C ARG A 567 -4.73 12.06 -40.03
N PHE A 568 -4.24 10.95 -39.47
CA PHE A 568 -3.30 10.06 -40.14
C PHE A 568 -3.93 9.44 -41.41
N GLU A 569 -5.21 9.08 -41.37
CA GLU A 569 -5.99 8.64 -42.54
C GLU A 569 -6.05 9.71 -43.65
N LYS A 570 -6.01 11.00 -43.29
CA LYS A 570 -5.96 12.13 -44.22
C LYS A 570 -4.53 12.51 -44.64
N GLY A 571 -3.52 11.75 -44.20
CA GLY A 571 -2.10 12.05 -44.43
C GLY A 571 -1.55 13.21 -43.58
N ASP A 572 -2.30 13.70 -42.60
CA ASP A 572 -1.86 14.73 -41.66
C ASP A 572 -1.16 14.09 -40.45
N TYR A 573 0.17 14.12 -40.47
CA TYR A 573 1.01 13.64 -39.37
C TYR A 573 1.43 14.74 -38.39
N SER A 574 0.81 15.93 -38.48
CA SER A 574 1.06 17.06 -37.56
C SER A 574 0.28 16.89 -36.25
N TYR A 575 0.77 16.00 -35.38
CA TYR A 575 0.17 15.78 -34.06
C TYR A 575 1.20 15.84 -32.89
N PRO A 576 0.95 16.64 -31.83
CA PRO A 576 -0.14 17.61 -31.71
C PRO A 576 0.08 18.80 -32.65
N ASN A 577 -1.00 19.54 -32.96
CA ASN A 577 -0.94 20.70 -33.85
C ASN A 577 0.01 21.75 -33.25
N PRO A 578 1.03 22.25 -33.96
CA PRO A 578 1.95 23.27 -33.43
C PRO A 578 1.27 24.60 -33.09
N SER A 579 0.03 24.83 -33.51
CA SER A 579 -0.79 25.99 -33.16
C SER A 579 -1.76 25.77 -31.99
N ALA A 580 -1.72 24.60 -31.32
CA ALA A 580 -2.54 24.28 -30.13
C ALA A 580 -1.82 24.55 -28.81
#